data_AF-A0A2M7R3C7-F1
#
_entry.id   AF-A0A2M7R3C7-F1
#
_cell.length_a   1.000
_cell.length_b   1.000
_cell.length_c   1.000
_cell.angle_alpha   90.00
_cell.angle_beta   90.00
_cell.angle_gamma   90.00
#
_symmetry.space_group_name_H-M   'P 1'
#
loop_
_entity.id
_entity.type
_entity.pdbx_description
1 polymer ?
#
loop_
_entity_poly.entity_id
_entity_poly.type
_entity_poly.pdbx_seq_one_letter_code
_entity_poly.pdbx_strand_id
1 'polypeptide(L)'
;MLNEYQRRGLSITLQIVEKSIDDIEWILHNGDDIGILYEVRDNVPLTVKDELLRKISVIKDRIKIIADEFNLEKECIEASREVFGKLPYCWKILEDAKAKKLRRYGEVATGVEDVLDPDLDIIINLVLYMERLLRSIHK
;
A
#
# COMPACT_ATOMS: atom_id res chain seq x y z
N MET A 1 27.40 18.54 -7.86
CA MET A 1 25.95 18.74 -7.65
C MET A 1 25.18 17.80 -8.57
N LEU A 2 24.02 17.31 -8.13
CA LEU A 2 23.17 16.41 -8.92
C LEU A 2 22.52 17.15 -10.10
N ASN A 3 22.39 16.49 -11.25
CA ASN A 3 21.55 16.96 -12.34
C ASN A 3 20.06 16.74 -12.03
N GLU A 4 19.15 17.28 -12.86
CA GLU A 4 17.70 17.19 -12.64
C GLU A 4 17.19 15.75 -12.56
N TYR A 5 17.64 14.87 -13.47
CA TYR A 5 17.26 13.46 -13.48
C TYR A 5 17.72 12.71 -12.23
N GLN A 6 18.96 12.98 -11.78
CA GLN A 6 19.53 12.42 -10.56
C GLN A 6 18.79 12.92 -9.32
N ARG A 7 18.47 14.22 -9.27
CA ARG A 7 17.70 14.83 -8.18
C ARG A 7 16.32 14.19 -8.08
N ARG A 8 15.61 14.05 -9.21
CA ARG A 8 14.30 13.41 -9.29
C ARG A 8 14.35 11.94 -8.88
N GLY A 9 15.34 11.20 -9.37
CA GLY A 9 15.55 9.80 -8.97
C GLY A 9 15.78 9.65 -7.47
N LEU A 10 16.59 10.54 -6.89
CA LEU A 10 16.82 10.58 -5.45
C LEU A 10 15.55 10.92 -4.67
N SER A 11 14.80 11.94 -5.09
CA SER A 11 13.51 12.31 -4.47
C SER A 11 12.55 11.12 -4.43
N ILE A 12 12.33 10.45 -5.56
CA ILE A 12 11.43 9.29 -5.64
C ILE A 12 11.90 8.17 -4.69
N THR A 13 13.20 7.90 -4.68
CA THR A 13 13.78 6.86 -3.83
C THR A 13 13.54 7.15 -2.35
N LEU A 14 13.82 8.38 -1.91
CA LEU A 14 13.63 8.78 -0.52
C LEU A 14 12.16 8.81 -0.12
N GLN A 15 11.25 9.21 -1.01
CA GLN A 15 9.81 9.16 -0.75
C GLN A 15 9.30 7.73 -0.55
N ILE A 16 9.78 6.76 -1.34
CA ILE A 16 9.40 5.35 -1.18
C ILE A 16 9.86 4.82 0.18
N VAL A 17 11.10 5.15 0.57
CA VAL A 17 11.64 4.77 1.88
C VAL A 17 10.86 5.44 3.01
N GLU A 18 10.59 6.75 2.91
CA GLU A 18 9.84 7.51 3.92
C GLU A 18 8.45 6.91 4.14
N LYS A 19 7.67 6.69 3.06
CA LYS A 19 6.35 6.03 3.14
C LYS A 19 6.42 4.66 3.80
N SER A 20 7.41 3.85 3.44
CA SER A 20 7.58 2.51 4.04
C SER A 20 7.90 2.58 5.53
N ILE A 21 8.68 3.58 5.95
CA ILE A 21 9.02 3.81 7.36
C ILE A 21 7.81 4.33 8.14
N ASP A 22 6.98 5.18 7.53
CA ASP A 22 5.72 5.65 8.10
C ASP A 22 4.74 4.49 8.33
N ASP A 23 4.62 3.57 7.36
CA ASP A 23 3.79 2.37 7.50
C ASP A 23 4.27 1.48 8.67
N ILE A 24 5.58 1.27 8.80
CA ILE A 24 6.17 0.51 9.92
C ILE A 24 5.90 1.21 11.26
N GLU A 25 6.12 2.52 11.33
CA GLU A 25 5.86 3.32 12.54
C GLU A 25 4.38 3.22 12.95
N TRP A 26 3.47 3.31 11.99
CA TRP A 26 2.04 3.14 12.22
C TRP A 26 1.71 1.77 12.81
N ILE A 27 2.28 0.68 12.28
CA ILE A 27 2.06 -0.68 12.82
C ILE A 27 2.57 -0.77 14.27
N LEU A 28 3.77 -0.26 14.56
CA LEU A 28 4.35 -0.31 15.90
C LEU A 28 3.52 0.44 16.95
N HIS A 29 2.86 1.53 16.54
CA HIS A 29 2.00 2.34 17.41
C HIS A 29 0.60 1.76 17.62
N ASN A 30 -0.02 1.23 16.57
CA ASN A 30 -1.42 0.78 16.65
C ASN A 30 -1.56 -0.65 17.20
N GLY A 31 -0.47 -1.43 17.20
CA GLY A 31 -0.45 -2.75 17.85
C GLY A 31 -1.23 -3.80 17.06
N ASP A 32 -2.22 -4.41 17.71
CA ASP A 32 -3.05 -5.45 17.10
C ASP A 32 -3.94 -4.85 15.99
N ASP A 33 -4.04 -5.53 14.85
CA ASP A 33 -4.94 -5.18 13.74
C ASP A 33 -5.76 -6.40 13.31
N ILE A 34 -7.08 -6.31 13.40
CA ILE A 34 -8.00 -7.43 13.15
C ILE A 34 -8.83 -7.14 11.90
N GLY A 35 -8.50 -7.85 10.82
CA GLY A 35 -9.27 -7.86 9.59
C GLY A 35 -10.25 -9.04 9.49
N ILE A 36 -11.02 -9.10 8.41
CA ILE A 36 -11.94 -10.22 8.14
C ILE A 36 -11.17 -11.53 7.86
N LEU A 37 -10.06 -11.43 7.12
CA LEU A 37 -9.26 -12.58 6.67
C LEU A 37 -7.83 -12.58 7.22
N TYR A 38 -7.49 -11.64 8.11
CA TYR A 38 -6.16 -11.54 8.69
C TYR A 38 -6.23 -11.03 10.14
N GLU A 39 -5.23 -11.37 10.93
CA GLU A 39 -5.01 -10.86 12.27
C GLU A 39 -3.52 -10.55 12.42
N VAL A 40 -3.18 -9.31 12.72
CA VAL A 40 -1.85 -8.90 13.16
C VAL A 40 -1.88 -8.88 14.68
N ARG A 41 -1.01 -9.68 15.28
CA ARG A 41 -0.77 -9.67 16.72
C ARG A 41 0.53 -8.96 17.01
N ASP A 42 0.47 -7.97 17.87
CA ASP A 42 1.62 -7.28 18.39
C ASP A 42 2.41 -8.20 19.32
N ASN A 43 3.48 -8.76 18.76
CA ASN A 43 4.42 -9.62 19.46
C ASN A 43 5.77 -8.93 19.67
N VAL A 44 5.87 -7.62 19.40
CA VAL A 44 7.12 -6.89 19.48
C VAL A 44 7.31 -6.37 20.92
N PRO A 45 8.36 -6.81 21.64
CA PRO A 45 8.60 -6.34 23.00
C PRO A 45 8.75 -4.81 23.05
N LEU A 46 8.23 -4.18 24.10
CA LEU A 46 8.29 -2.72 24.26
C LEU A 46 9.70 -2.15 24.11
N THR A 47 10.72 -2.82 24.68
CA THR A 47 12.12 -2.40 24.55
C THR A 47 12.63 -2.42 23.11
N VAL A 48 12.16 -3.37 22.29
CA VAL A 48 12.48 -3.46 20.87
C VAL A 48 11.73 -2.39 20.09
N LYS A 49 10.44 -2.17 20.39
CA LYS A 49 9.66 -1.07 19.80
C LYS A 49 10.32 0.29 20.04
N ASP A 50 10.76 0.55 21.27
CA ASP A 50 11.41 1.81 21.62
C ASP A 50 12.73 2.01 20.86
N GLU A 51 13.52 0.95 20.65
CA GLU A 51 14.72 1.03 19.82
C GLU A 51 14.37 1.25 18.34
N LEU A 52 13.36 0.54 17.81
CA LEU A 52 12.90 0.69 16.43
C LEU A 52 12.39 2.11 16.17
N LEU A 53 11.54 2.65 17.03
CA LEU A 53 11.02 4.02 16.94
C LEU A 53 12.15 5.05 17.01
N ARG A 54 13.18 4.82 17.85
CA ARG A 54 14.39 5.65 17.85
C ARG A 54 15.14 5.58 16.51
N LYS A 55 15.28 4.40 15.89
CA LYS A 55 15.91 4.29 14.56
C LYS A 55 15.07 4.93 13.47
N ILE A 56 13.74 4.79 13.52
CA ILE A 56 12.80 5.44 12.60
C ILE A 56 12.99 6.96 12.64
N SER A 57 13.03 7.55 13.83
CA SER A 57 13.31 8.99 13.99
C SER A 57 14.64 9.38 13.35
N VAL A 58 15.72 8.61 13.58
CA VAL A 58 17.03 8.88 12.98
C VAL A 58 16.96 8.79 11.45
N ILE A 59 16.26 7.80 10.89
CA ILE A 59 16.09 7.67 9.43
C ILE A 59 15.39 8.90 8.86
N LYS A 60 14.28 9.34 9.47
CA LYS A 60 13.54 10.53 9.04
C LYS A 60 14.41 11.79 9.10
N ASP A 61 15.20 11.95 10.15
CA ASP A 61 16.15 13.06 10.27
C ASP A 61 17.21 13.02 9.14
N ARG A 62 17.71 11.83 8.79
CA ARG A 62 18.65 11.68 7.67
C ARG A 62 18.00 12.00 6.32
N ILE A 63 16.76 11.59 6.09
CA ILE A 63 16.01 11.92 4.88
C ILE A 63 15.86 13.45 4.77
N LYS A 64 15.48 14.11 5.86
CA LYS A 64 15.36 15.58 5.92
C LYS A 64 16.67 16.28 5.59
N ILE A 65 17.78 15.87 6.20
CA ILE A 65 19.10 16.45 5.91
C ILE A 65 19.46 16.32 4.43
N ILE A 66 19.24 15.14 3.83
CA ILE A 66 19.52 14.91 2.40
C ILE A 66 18.58 15.77 1.54
N ALA A 67 17.31 15.87 1.90
CA ALA A 67 16.34 16.70 1.19
C ALA A 67 16.78 18.17 1.18
N ASP A 68 17.20 18.69 2.33
CA ASP A 68 17.68 20.07 2.48
C ASP A 68 19.01 20.29 1.71
N GLU A 69 19.98 19.37 1.83
CA GLU A 69 21.30 19.48 1.18
C GLU A 69 21.22 19.47 -0.36
N PHE A 70 20.32 18.65 -0.93
CA PHE A 70 20.16 18.51 -2.38
C PHE A 70 19.00 19.33 -2.95
N ASN A 71 18.33 20.14 -2.12
CA ASN A 71 17.14 20.93 -2.46
C ASN A 71 16.09 20.05 -3.18
N LEU A 72 15.72 18.94 -2.54
CA LEU A 72 14.73 18.01 -3.05
C LEU A 72 13.34 18.57 -2.79
N GLU A 73 12.50 18.58 -3.83
CA GLU A 73 11.13 19.04 -3.70
C GLU A 73 10.23 17.95 -3.13
N LYS A 74 9.33 18.35 -2.22
CA LYS A 74 8.24 17.49 -1.75
C LYS A 74 7.23 17.36 -2.87
N GLU A 75 6.82 16.13 -3.14
CA GLU A 75 5.72 15.88 -4.07
C GLU A 75 4.38 16.03 -3.33
N CYS A 76 3.52 16.92 -3.81
CA CYS A 76 2.15 17.01 -3.34
C CYS A 76 1.31 16.02 -4.15
N ILE A 77 1.02 14.86 -3.56
CA ILE A 77 0.17 13.84 -4.16
C ILE A 77 -1.26 14.06 -3.65
N GLU A 78 -2.19 14.27 -4.58
CA GLU A 78 -3.61 14.35 -4.25
C GLU A 78 -4.08 13.00 -3.69
N ALA A 79 -4.81 13.02 -2.57
CA ALA A 79 -5.36 11.79 -1.98
C ALA A 79 -6.20 10.98 -2.99
N SER A 80 -6.92 11.66 -3.88
CA SER A 80 -7.67 11.00 -4.96
C SER A 80 -6.78 10.16 -5.86
N ARG A 81 -5.58 10.64 -6.22
CA ARG A 81 -4.60 9.91 -7.04
C ARG A 81 -3.98 8.74 -6.30
N GLU A 82 -3.65 8.93 -5.02
CA GLU A 82 -3.09 7.86 -4.19
C GLU A 82 -4.10 6.72 -4.03
N VAL A 83 -5.37 7.01 -3.73
CA VAL A 83 -6.43 5.98 -3.63
C VAL A 83 -6.68 5.35 -5.01
N PHE A 84 -6.79 6.16 -6.06
CA PHE A 84 -7.02 5.68 -7.42
C PHE A 84 -5.93 4.70 -7.88
N GLY A 85 -4.66 4.94 -7.51
CA GLY A 85 -3.54 4.06 -7.84
C GLY A 85 -3.61 2.66 -7.21
N LYS A 86 -4.34 2.49 -6.09
CA LYS A 86 -4.45 1.21 -5.39
C LYS A 86 -5.54 0.30 -5.96
N LEU A 87 -6.62 0.87 -6.50
CA LEU A 87 -7.80 0.10 -6.96
C LEU A 87 -7.51 -0.91 -8.10
N PRO A 88 -6.68 -0.61 -9.11
CA PRO A 88 -6.37 -1.58 -10.16
C PRO A 88 -5.71 -2.85 -9.63
N TYR A 89 -4.90 -2.74 -8.58
CA TYR A 89 -4.27 -3.89 -7.94
C TYR A 89 -5.30 -4.78 -7.23
N CYS A 90 -6.24 -4.18 -6.48
CA CYS A 90 -7.35 -4.91 -5.86
C CYS A 90 -8.19 -5.65 -6.90
N TRP A 91 -8.59 -4.96 -7.98
CA TRP A 91 -9.32 -5.56 -9.08
C TRP A 91 -8.57 -6.76 -9.68
N LYS A 92 -7.27 -6.61 -9.92
CA LYS A 92 -6.42 -7.65 -10.49
C LYS A 92 -6.34 -8.89 -9.59
N ILE A 93 -6.21 -8.71 -8.27
CA ILE A 93 -6.20 -9.82 -7.31
C ILE A 93 -7.53 -10.55 -7.30
N LEU A 94 -8.66 -9.83 -7.25
CA LEU A 94 -10.00 -10.42 -7.22
C LEU A 94 -10.28 -11.22 -8.50
N GLU A 95 -9.92 -10.66 -9.66
CA GLU A 95 -9.99 -11.38 -10.92
C GLU A 95 -9.12 -12.63 -10.94
N ASP A 96 -7.96 -12.62 -10.27
CA ASP A 96 -7.07 -13.77 -10.14
C ASP A 96 -7.55 -14.83 -9.12
N ALA A 97 -8.54 -14.48 -8.29
CA ALA A 97 -9.16 -15.35 -7.29
C ALA A 97 -10.40 -16.11 -7.79
N LYS A 98 -10.91 -15.81 -9.00
CA LYS A 98 -12.04 -16.52 -9.61
C LYS A 98 -11.77 -18.01 -9.79
N ALA A 99 -12.82 -18.83 -9.70
CA ALA A 99 -12.75 -20.30 -9.71
C ALA A 99 -11.91 -20.85 -10.88
N LYS A 100 -12.05 -20.27 -12.07
CA LYS A 100 -11.26 -20.64 -13.26
C LYS A 100 -9.75 -20.58 -13.03
N LYS A 101 -9.27 -19.57 -12.30
CA LYS A 101 -7.83 -19.35 -12.05
C LYS A 101 -7.35 -20.07 -10.78
N LEU A 102 -8.24 -20.39 -9.85
CA LEU A 102 -7.91 -21.21 -8.68
C LEU A 102 -7.43 -22.62 -9.06
N ARG A 103 -7.74 -23.11 -10.26
CA ARG A 103 -7.22 -24.38 -10.79
C ARG A 103 -5.69 -24.48 -10.78
N ARG A 104 -4.97 -23.35 -10.74
CA ARG A 104 -3.50 -23.33 -10.61
C ARG A 104 -3.01 -23.80 -9.22
N TYR A 105 -3.89 -23.85 -8.23
CA TYR A 105 -3.61 -24.27 -6.86
C TYR A 105 -4.13 -25.68 -6.53
N GLY A 106 -4.78 -26.35 -7.48
CA GLY A 106 -5.34 -27.69 -7.30
C GLY A 106 -6.67 -27.88 -8.02
N GLU A 107 -7.26 -29.05 -7.85
CA GLU A 107 -8.59 -29.34 -8.38
C GLU A 107 -9.63 -28.46 -7.67
N VAL A 108 -10.49 -27.80 -8.46
CA VAL A 108 -11.59 -26.98 -7.96
C VAL A 108 -12.85 -27.81 -7.97
N ALA A 109 -13.50 -27.94 -6.81
CA ALA A 109 -14.72 -28.72 -6.69
C ALA A 109 -15.83 -28.20 -7.63
N THR A 110 -16.66 -29.12 -8.14
CA THR A 110 -17.81 -28.78 -8.97
C THR A 110 -18.76 -27.84 -8.22
N GLY A 111 -19.21 -26.77 -8.90
CA GLY A 111 -20.13 -25.78 -8.32
C GLY A 111 -19.47 -24.64 -7.54
N VAL A 112 -18.14 -24.64 -7.34
CA VAL A 112 -17.44 -23.51 -6.69
C VAL A 112 -17.58 -22.22 -7.51
N GLU A 113 -17.52 -22.31 -8.84
CA GLU A 113 -17.71 -21.16 -9.74
C GLU A 113 -19.09 -20.50 -9.53
N ASP A 114 -20.15 -21.31 -9.37
CA ASP A 114 -21.51 -20.82 -9.21
C ASP A 114 -21.76 -20.13 -7.85
N VAL A 115 -20.94 -20.41 -6.84
CA VAL A 115 -21.08 -19.84 -5.49
C VAL A 115 -20.10 -18.70 -5.24
N LEU A 116 -18.83 -18.86 -5.63
CA LEU A 116 -17.76 -17.91 -5.34
C LEU A 116 -17.76 -16.72 -6.30
N ASP A 117 -17.85 -16.98 -7.61
CA ASP A 117 -17.63 -15.93 -8.61
C ASP A 117 -18.70 -14.81 -8.54
N PRO A 118 -19.99 -15.07 -8.23
CA PRO A 118 -20.97 -13.99 -8.02
C PRO A 118 -20.59 -12.99 -6.91
N ASP A 119 -20.10 -13.48 -5.77
CA ASP A 119 -19.67 -12.61 -4.66
C ASP A 119 -18.40 -11.82 -5.03
N LEU A 120 -17.45 -12.47 -5.72
CA LEU A 120 -16.27 -11.78 -6.23
C LEU A 120 -16.64 -10.70 -7.26
N ASP A 121 -17.62 -10.97 -8.12
CA ASP A 121 -18.13 -10.01 -9.10
C ASP A 121 -18.79 -8.80 -8.43
N ILE A 122 -19.50 -8.99 -7.32
CA ILE A 122 -20.04 -7.88 -6.52
C ILE A 122 -18.90 -6.99 -6.01
N ILE A 123 -17.84 -7.58 -5.43
CA ILE A 123 -16.70 -6.82 -4.91
C ILE A 123 -15.98 -6.10 -6.06
N ILE A 124 -15.76 -6.77 -7.19
CA ILE A 124 -15.17 -6.17 -8.39
C ILE A 124 -15.97 -4.96 -8.86
N ASN A 125 -17.29 -5.07 -8.92
CA ASN A 125 -18.16 -3.96 -9.33
C ASN A 125 -18.07 -2.77 -8.38
N LEU A 126 -17.95 -3.01 -7.07
CA LEU A 126 -17.73 -1.94 -6.08
C LEU A 126 -16.37 -1.25 -6.24
N VAL A 127 -15.30 -2.01 -6.47
CA VAL A 127 -13.96 -1.47 -6.75
C VAL A 127 -13.97 -0.59 -8.01
N LEU A 128 -14.61 -1.05 -9.09
CA LEU A 128 -14.76 -0.28 -10.32
C LEU A 128 -15.66 0.95 -10.13
N TYR A 129 -16.68 0.86 -9.28
CA TYR A 129 -17.51 2.01 -8.94
C TYR A 129 -16.71 3.10 -8.19
N MET A 130 -15.88 2.71 -7.21
CA MET A 130 -14.97 3.63 -6.54
C MET A 130 -14.01 4.31 -7.53
N GLU A 131 -13.47 3.54 -8.49
CA GLU A 131 -12.60 4.08 -9.53
C GLU A 131 -13.33 5.15 -10.36
N ARG A 132 -14.59 4.90 -10.74
CA ARG A 132 -15.43 5.86 -11.48
C ARG A 132 -15.71 7.12 -10.67
N LEU A 133 -15.96 7.00 -9.36
CA LEU A 133 -16.14 8.16 -8.48
C LEU A 133 -14.88 9.05 -8.49
N LEU A 134 -13.70 8.45 -8.29
CA LEU A 134 -12.44 9.19 -8.30
C LEU A 134 -12.14 9.85 -9.66
N ARG A 135 -12.46 9.20 -10.78
CA ARG A 135 -12.31 9.79 -12.12
C ARG A 135 -13.19 11.02 -12.32
N SER A 136 -14.32 11.12 -11.62
CA SER A 136 -15.22 12.27 -11.74
C SER A 136 -14.69 13.55 -11.07
N ILE A 137 -13.72 13.43 -10.15
CA ILE A 137 -13.07 14.56 -9.48
C ILE A 137 -12.14 15.34 -10.42
N HIS A 138 -11.61 14.68 -11.46
CA HIS A 138 -10.64 15.24 -12.39
C HIS A 138 -11.24 15.64 -13.75
N LYS A 139 -12.58 15.75 -13.84
CA LYS A 139 -13.30 16.32 -14.99
C LYS A 139 -13.55 17.80 -14.79
#